data_AF-A0AA87MP39-F1
#
_entry.id   AF-A0AA87MP39-F1
#
_cell.length_a   1.000
_cell.length_b   1.000
_cell.length_c   1.000
_cell.angle_alpha   90.00
_cell.angle_beta   90.00
_cell.angle_gamma   90.00
#
_symmetry.space_group_name_H-M   'P 1'
#
loop_
_entity.id
_entity.type
_entity.pdbx_description
1 polymer ?
#
loop_
_entity_poly.entity_id
_entity_poly.type
_entity_poly.pdbx_seq_one_letter_code
_entity_poly.pdbx_strand_id
1 'polypeptide(L)'
;MRIRLAQKKVKKFEVFLKKVSGYEFIIFLQIENQFESWIHVDGIQEEKDRFLKEGKNDHPIFEHISISDLYENNCVFANAEETKILNLKDSA
;
A
#
# COMPACT_ATOMS: atom_id res chain seq x y z
N MET A 1 -4.41 -11.28 -9.43
CA MET A 1 -5.31 -11.41 -8.25
C MET A 1 -6.00 -10.10 -7.90
N ARG A 2 -5.34 -8.94 -8.07
CA ARG A 2 -5.95 -7.60 -7.89
C ARG A 2 -7.34 -7.41 -8.50
N ILE A 3 -7.51 -7.77 -9.79
CA ILE A 3 -8.79 -7.67 -10.50
C ILE A 3 -9.85 -8.56 -9.83
N ARG A 4 -9.46 -9.76 -9.35
CA ARG A 4 -10.34 -10.68 -8.64
C ARG A 4 -10.78 -10.10 -7.29
N LEU A 5 -9.89 -9.42 -6.57
CA LEU A 5 -10.23 -8.73 -5.31
C LEU A 5 -11.27 -7.63 -5.54
N ALA A 6 -11.11 -6.84 -6.62
CA ALA A 6 -12.04 -5.76 -6.96
C ALA A 6 -13.41 -6.27 -7.44
N GLN A 7 -13.45 -7.39 -8.16
CA GLN A 7 -14.68 -7.89 -8.80
C GLN A 7 -15.43 -8.93 -7.97
N LYS A 8 -14.78 -9.64 -7.05
CA LYS A 8 -15.39 -10.71 -6.24
C LYS A 8 -15.30 -10.34 -4.75
N LYS A 9 -16.32 -10.72 -3.98
CA LYS A 9 -16.27 -10.68 -2.50
C LYS A 9 -15.28 -11.72 -1.97
N VAL A 10 -13.99 -11.41 -2.03
CA VAL A 10 -12.94 -12.14 -1.32
C VAL A 10 -13.03 -11.73 0.14
N LYS A 11 -13.33 -12.67 1.04
CA LYS A 11 -13.56 -12.38 2.47
C LYS A 11 -12.29 -12.35 3.31
N LYS A 12 -11.21 -13.00 2.85
CA LYS A 12 -9.94 -13.12 3.59
C LYS A 12 -8.79 -12.78 2.67
N PHE A 13 -8.16 -11.65 2.94
CA PHE A 13 -6.95 -11.21 2.27
C PHE A 13 -6.15 -10.35 3.24
N GLU A 14 -4.84 -10.29 3.03
CA GLU A 14 -3.93 -9.44 3.79
C GLU A 14 -3.18 -8.53 2.81
N VAL A 15 -2.98 -7.28 3.21
CA VAL A 15 -2.25 -6.29 2.42
C VAL A 15 -1.11 -5.77 3.27
N PHE A 16 0.10 -5.84 2.73
CA PHE A 16 1.30 -5.27 3.33
C PHE A 16 1.84 -4.17 2.45
N LEU A 17 2.23 -3.06 3.07
CA LEU A 17 2.73 -1.88 2.40
C LEU A 17 4.19 -1.65 2.77
N LYS A 18 5.04 -1.47 1.76
CA LYS A 18 6.43 -1.05 1.94
C LYS A 18 6.67 0.26 1.21
N LYS A 19 6.86 1.36 1.95
CA LYS A 19 7.23 2.65 1.36
C LYS A 19 8.65 2.58 0.80
N VAL A 20 8.84 2.99 -0.45
CA VAL A 20 10.14 2.99 -1.15
C VAL A 20 10.70 4.41 -1.23
N SER A 21 9.86 5.35 -1.65
CA SER A 21 10.19 6.77 -1.79
C SER A 21 8.93 7.60 -1.54
N GLY A 22 9.00 8.93 -1.62
CA GLY A 22 7.95 9.88 -1.19
C GLY A 22 6.50 9.39 -1.36
N TYR A 23 6.12 9.06 -2.59
CA TYR A 23 4.79 8.55 -2.95
C TYR A 23 4.82 7.13 -3.53
N GLU A 24 5.96 6.43 -3.50
CA GLU A 24 6.10 5.11 -4.10
C GLU A 24 6.04 4.01 -3.04
N PHE A 25 5.21 3.01 -3.31
CA PHE A 25 4.99 1.86 -2.44
C PHE A 25 5.17 0.56 -3.22
N ILE A 26 5.71 -0.46 -2.56
CA ILE A 26 5.49 -1.84 -2.97
C ILE A 26 4.32 -2.37 -2.15
N ILE A 27 3.27 -2.78 -2.83
CA ILE A 27 2.10 -3.40 -2.22
C ILE A 27 2.22 -4.91 -2.39
N PHE A 28 2.07 -5.64 -1.30
CA PHE A 28 1.97 -7.10 -1.28
C PHE A 28 0.54 -7.47 -0.90
N LEU A 29 -0.11 -8.24 -1.78
CA LEU A 29 -1.43 -8.79 -1.56
C LEU A 29 -1.31 -10.30 -1.38
N GLN A 30 -1.79 -10.79 -0.24
CA GLN A 30 -1.97 -12.20 0.02
C GLN A 30 -3.46 -12.53 0.00
N ILE A 31 -3.85 -13.50 -0.83
CA ILE A 31 -5.19 -14.09 -0.78
C ILE A 31 -5.00 -15.59 -0.60
N GLU A 32 -5.43 -16.11 0.55
CA GLU A 32 -5.19 -17.51 0.94
C GLU A 32 -3.66 -17.81 0.90
N ASN A 33 -3.23 -18.73 0.03
CA ASN A 33 -1.81 -19.10 -0.13
C ASN A 33 -1.16 -18.48 -1.39
N GLN A 34 -1.82 -17.52 -2.04
CA GLN A 34 -1.30 -16.85 -3.23
C GLN A 34 -0.81 -15.45 -2.88
N PHE A 35 0.32 -15.07 -3.45
CA PHE A 35 0.94 -13.76 -3.29
C PHE A 35 1.02 -13.03 -4.63
N GLU A 36 0.70 -11.74 -4.63
CA GLU A 36 0.94 -10.84 -5.74
C GLU A 36 1.55 -9.55 -5.19
N SER A 37 2.59 -9.01 -5.84
CA SER A 37 3.13 -7.70 -5.50
C SER A 37 3.22 -6.78 -6.71
N TRP A 38 3.17 -5.48 -6.46
CA TRP A 38 3.36 -4.45 -7.48
C TRP A 38 3.84 -3.14 -6.89
N ILE A 39 4.42 -2.31 -7.73
CA ILE A 39 4.76 -0.93 -7.40
C ILE A 39 3.52 -0.05 -7.63
N HIS A 40 3.21 0.79 -6.66
CA HIS A 40 2.15 1.78 -6.71
C HIS A 40 2.74 3.16 -6.48
N VAL A 41 2.35 4.12 -7.31
CA VAL A 41 2.66 5.55 -7.14
C VAL A 41 1.39 6.24 -6.67
N ASP A 42 1.45 6.85 -5.50
CA ASP A 42 0.31 7.48 -4.84
C ASP A 42 0.07 8.91 -5.34
N GLY A 43 -0.47 8.99 -6.56
CA GLY A 43 -0.78 10.27 -7.20
C GLY A 43 -1.85 11.08 -6.48
N ILE A 44 -2.71 10.44 -5.66
CA ILE A 44 -3.72 11.16 -4.86
C ILE A 44 -3.01 11.98 -3.79
N GLN A 45 -2.06 11.37 -3.07
CA GLN A 45 -1.30 12.10 -2.06
C GLN A 45 -0.44 13.20 -2.68
N GLU A 46 0.23 12.92 -3.80
CA GLU A 46 1.04 13.91 -4.51
C GLU A 46 0.22 15.14 -4.92
N GLU A 47 -1.00 14.93 -5.40
CA GLU A 47 -1.91 15.98 -5.82
C GLU A 47 -2.47 16.77 -4.62
N LYS A 48 -2.85 16.09 -3.52
CA LYS A 48 -3.23 16.74 -2.25
C LYS A 48 -2.12 17.69 -1.79
N ASP A 49 -0.89 17.22 -1.76
CA ASP A 49 0.27 18.00 -1.32
C ASP A 49 0.50 19.20 -2.24
N ARG A 50 0.27 19.05 -3.55
CA ARG A 50 0.34 20.17 -4.51
C ARG A 50 -0.74 21.22 -4.23
N PHE A 51 -1.98 20.82 -4.03
CA PHE A 51 -3.09 21.75 -3.75
C PHE A 51 -2.92 22.48 -2.43
N LEU A 52 -2.44 21.80 -1.38
CA LEU A 52 -2.11 22.46 -0.12
C LEU A 52 -1.01 23.52 -0.31
N LYS A 53 0.02 23.25 -1.12
CA LYS A 53 1.06 24.25 -1.46
C LYS A 53 0.52 25.45 -2.24
N GLU A 54 -0.50 25.24 -3.06
CA GLU A 54 -1.21 26.29 -3.80
C GLU A 54 -2.29 27.01 -2.97
N GLY A 55 -2.52 26.61 -1.71
CA GLY A 55 -3.56 27.16 -0.85
C GLY A 55 -4.99 26.73 -1.21
N LYS A 56 -5.15 25.67 -2.01
CA LYS A 56 -6.43 25.10 -2.41
C LYS A 56 -6.82 24.00 -1.44
N ASN A 57 -7.67 24.32 -0.47
CA ASN A 57 -8.06 23.37 0.59
C ASN A 57 -9.49 22.81 0.41
N ASP A 58 -10.23 23.28 -0.58
CA ASP A 58 -11.65 22.94 -0.83
C ASP A 58 -11.84 22.10 -2.10
N HIS A 59 -10.89 21.22 -2.39
CA HIS A 59 -10.97 20.34 -3.56
C HIS A 59 -11.48 18.95 -3.15
N PRO A 60 -12.38 18.31 -3.92
CA PRO A 60 -12.90 16.96 -3.61
C PRO A 60 -11.83 15.86 -3.43
N ILE A 61 -10.59 16.13 -3.84
CA ILE A 61 -9.49 15.17 -3.68
C ILE A 61 -9.18 14.87 -2.22
N PHE A 62 -9.44 15.82 -1.31
CA PHE A 62 -9.24 15.62 0.12
C PHE A 62 -10.24 14.62 0.72
N GLU A 63 -11.32 14.28 0.01
CA GLU A 63 -12.29 13.25 0.41
C GLU A 63 -11.82 11.83 0.05
N HIS A 64 -10.84 11.69 -0.85
CA HIS A 64 -10.34 10.39 -1.27
C HIS A 64 -9.20 9.91 -0.37
N ILE A 65 -9.31 8.68 0.14
CA ILE A 65 -8.25 8.03 0.91
C ILE A 65 -7.12 7.61 -0.05
N SER A 66 -5.90 8.04 0.24
CA SER A 66 -4.67 7.68 -0.49
C SER A 66 -4.01 6.43 0.11
N ILE A 67 -3.04 5.84 -0.60
CA ILE A 67 -2.24 4.74 -0.01
C ILE A 67 -1.37 5.26 1.14
N SER A 68 -0.91 6.51 1.05
CA SER A 68 -0.17 7.19 2.10
C SER A 68 -1.03 7.39 3.34
N ASP A 69 -2.31 7.77 3.18
CA ASP A 69 -3.27 7.89 4.28
C ASP A 69 -3.42 6.54 5.01
N LEU A 70 -3.58 5.44 4.25
CA LEU A 70 -3.67 4.10 4.82
C LEU A 70 -2.37 3.69 5.52
N TYR A 71 -1.22 3.99 4.90
CA TYR A 71 0.08 3.64 5.46
C TYR A 71 0.35 4.38 6.78
N GLU A 72 0.07 5.68 6.84
CA GLU A 72 0.42 6.52 7.98
C GLU A 72 -0.58 6.39 9.13
N ASN A 73 -1.86 6.16 8.83
CA ASN A 73 -2.92 6.15 9.84
C ASN A 73 -3.44 4.75 10.21
N ASN A 74 -3.18 3.72 9.37
CA ASN A 74 -3.79 2.41 9.55
C ASN A 74 -2.81 1.23 9.57
N CYS A 75 -1.50 1.47 9.34
CA CYS A 75 -0.50 0.42 9.48
C CYS A 75 0.16 0.46 10.87
N VAL A 76 0.39 -0.73 11.42
CA VAL A 76 1.37 -0.93 12.49
C VAL A 76 2.66 -1.36 11.81
N PHE A 77 3.75 -0.66 12.11
CA PHE A 77 5.05 -1.04 11.58
C PHE A 77 5.45 -2.42 12.13
N ALA A 78 5.60 -3.38 11.22
CA ALA A 78 6.17 -4.67 11.56
C ALA A 78 7.59 -4.47 12.11
N ASN A 79 7.94 -5.23 13.14
CA ASN A 79 9.29 -5.13 13.69
C ASN A 79 10.29 -5.67 12.65
N ALA A 80 11.54 -5.19 12.71
CA ALA A 80 12.54 -5.57 11.71
C ALA A 80 12.77 -7.10 11.66
N GLU A 81 12.52 -7.82 12.76
CA GLU A 81 12.67 -9.27 12.85
C GLU A 81 11.54 -10.03 12.13
N GLU A 82 10.32 -9.52 12.19
CA GLU A 82 9.13 -10.01 11.47
C GLU A 82 9.24 -9.78 9.96
N THR A 83 9.96 -8.72 9.56
CA THR A 83 10.20 -8.40 8.14
C THR A 83 11.42 -9.10 7.55
N LYS A 84 12.19 -9.86 8.35
CA LYS A 84 13.25 -10.72 7.81
C LYS A 84 12.58 -11.75 6.91
N ILE A 85 12.76 -11.60 5.60
CA ILE A 85 12.59 -12.73 4.69
C ILE A 85 13.63 -13.74 5.17
N LEU A 86 13.18 -14.79 5.86
CA LEU A 86 14.01 -15.96 6.08
C LEU A 86 14.41 -16.42 4.68
N ASN A 87 15.68 -16.20 4.32
CA ASN A 87 16.27 -16.79 3.13
C ASN A 87 16.29 -18.30 3.37
N LEU A 88 15.15 -18.96 3.13
CA LEU A 88 15.07 -20.40 2.91
C LEU A 88 15.58 -20.64 1.48
N LYS A 89 16.88 -20.45 1.31
CA LYS A 89 17.72 -20.86 0.19
C LYS A 89 19.04 -21.29 0.82
N ASP A 90 19.56 -22.50 0.70
CA ASP A 90 19.17 -23.70 -0.02
C ASP A 90 19.79 -24.85 0.80
N SER A 91 19.00 -25.80 1.31
CA SER A 91 19.54 -27.10 1.72
C SER A 91 19.24 -28.07 0.57
N ALA A 92 20.10 -27.99 -0.45
CA ALA A 92 20.30 -29.06 -1.41
C ALA A 92 21.17 -30.16 -0.79
#